data_AF-A0A7V4Y698-F1
#
_entry.id   AF-A0A7V4Y698-F1
#
_cell.length_a   1.000
_cell.length_b   1.000
_cell.length_c   1.000
_cell.angle_alpha   90.00
_cell.angle_beta   90.00
_cell.angle_gamma   90.00
#
_symmetry.space_group_name_H-M   'P 1'
#
loop_
_entity.id
_entity.type
_entity.pdbx_description
1 polymer ?
#
loop_
_entity_poly.entity_id
_entity_poly.type
_entity_poly.pdbx_seq_one_letter_code
_entity_poly.pdbx_strand_id
1 'polypeptide(L)'
;MLSPAFKPKSLYLIQKENGLHGYISFDHEPIPKEYGAGIGFYVAVWPLIDEPLAGFQIGLPSTWIIPDNSDNKDKPLCPEGTLARKWKERGPTWSSVFQTIEGGVGYWAGNHFRYGPPKFSMNGTPQCYDYEVGSPGWSFFYSDEALPDDRLGIAQLSNRLLIPPDGITFEGYPNGEFLGYTWMTLPFTDPEKGDLPTGDQSWTCFLSAANFKGPIAFFIPETWSKIARLFNYPFLYGRGLDSRPGIAGGGAIEINTVPRFEAKDSAGRIYAKLPKLQFPGDEGGRSILVQEVTYYSKIALYDSFKAWRDRGTFCSGQFDNKGAIKPKLTPRLTRYDMAGIEIVGIEGEEGFFNTEVFPGNMWGLQWKSGVEGMMAVFPQYYRYESNKYVAIRESEVPAETGLNEQRFRLAEPGRPYTSNWVKINPSVNAQPRPEDHLSKSKPVKEPAECLVVDYSYPDVQPRPKAGPFKVRLADGSLVTYYWYRFIDQPAFWQYTRRGDPNAWSAEKKAKLQALVEKMHTAWTIDRDYMAPPAFGRLVKLDPALLVTPPPGLEVGYVPIVVLQEAAQK
;
A
#
# COMPACT_ATOMS: atom_id res chain seq x y z
N MET A 1 -9.02 59.99 22.59
CA MET A 1 -8.25 58.83 23.09
C MET A 1 -8.99 57.58 22.67
N LEU A 2 -8.46 56.83 21.70
CA LEU A 2 -9.01 55.55 21.28
C LEU A 2 -8.60 54.50 22.33
N SER A 3 -9.58 53.80 22.90
CA SER A 3 -9.34 52.66 23.80
C SER A 3 -8.54 51.58 23.08
N PRO A 4 -7.53 50.98 23.71
CA PRO A 4 -6.79 49.88 23.09
C PRO A 4 -7.74 48.68 23.00
N ALA A 5 -7.92 48.17 21.79
CA ALA A 5 -8.64 46.92 21.55
C ALA A 5 -8.00 45.81 22.39
N PHE A 6 -8.79 45.25 23.30
CA PHE A 6 -8.43 44.08 24.09
C PHE A 6 -8.21 42.93 23.11
N LYS A 7 -6.94 42.60 22.80
CA LYS A 7 -6.63 41.31 22.18
C LYS A 7 -6.85 40.26 23.26
N PRO A 8 -7.83 39.35 23.13
CA PRO A 8 -7.96 38.25 24.08
C PRO A 8 -6.63 37.47 24.10
N LYS A 9 -6.18 37.09 25.31
CA LYS A 9 -5.06 36.15 25.47
C LYS A 9 -5.43 34.90 24.69
N SER A 10 -4.60 34.49 23.72
CA SER A 10 -4.82 33.25 22.98
C SER A 10 -4.89 32.09 23.98
N LEU A 11 -6.07 31.47 24.09
CA LEU A 11 -6.28 30.34 24.97
C LEU A 11 -5.61 29.13 24.28
N TYR A 12 -4.56 28.55 24.86
CA TYR A 12 -3.93 27.37 24.28
C TYR A 12 -4.70 26.12 24.70
N LEU A 13 -5.41 25.49 23.77
CA LEU A 13 -6.15 24.25 24.03
C LEU A 13 -5.24 23.04 23.84
N ILE A 14 -5.55 21.96 24.56
CA ILE A 14 -4.84 20.70 24.42
C ILE A 14 -5.40 19.96 23.21
N GLN A 15 -4.52 19.67 22.24
CA GLN A 15 -4.85 18.78 21.12
C GLN A 15 -5.07 17.37 21.65
N LYS A 16 -6.21 16.75 21.31
CA LYS A 16 -6.56 15.39 21.69
C LYS A 16 -6.53 14.47 20.47
N GLU A 17 -6.18 13.22 20.71
CA GLU A 17 -6.32 12.12 19.74
C GLU A 17 -7.80 11.66 19.73
N ASN A 18 -8.25 11.00 18.65
CA ASN A 18 -9.63 10.48 18.47
C ASN A 18 -10.69 11.54 18.16
N GLY A 19 -10.35 12.52 17.33
CA GLY A 19 -11.25 13.57 16.86
C GLY A 19 -12.32 13.10 15.88
N LEU A 20 -11.93 12.33 14.88
CA LEU A 20 -12.84 11.75 13.90
C LEU A 20 -12.39 10.32 13.64
N HIS A 21 -13.35 9.41 13.71
CA HIS A 21 -13.20 8.01 13.33
C HIS A 21 -14.46 7.60 12.57
N GLY A 22 -14.34 6.71 11.57
CA GLY A 22 -15.48 6.31 10.76
C GLY A 22 -15.14 5.91 9.33
N TYR A 23 -16.19 5.84 8.50
CA TYR A 23 -16.08 5.40 7.11
C TYR A 23 -16.95 6.24 6.17
N ILE A 24 -16.38 6.57 5.02
CA ILE A 24 -17.11 7.04 3.83
C ILE A 24 -16.98 5.94 2.78
N SER A 25 -18.07 5.31 2.38
CA SER A 25 -17.99 4.04 1.65
C SER A 25 -19.03 3.88 0.56
N PHE A 26 -18.77 2.95 -0.34
CA PHE A 26 -19.73 2.40 -1.28
C PHE A 26 -19.79 0.89 -1.10
N ASP A 27 -20.91 0.30 -1.50
CA ASP A 27 -21.05 -1.13 -1.74
C ASP A 27 -21.23 -1.38 -3.24
N HIS A 28 -21.28 -2.64 -3.64
CA HIS A 28 -21.59 -3.05 -5.00
C HIS A 28 -22.44 -4.32 -4.98
N GLU A 29 -23.08 -4.64 -6.11
CA GLU A 29 -23.81 -5.90 -6.26
C GLU A 29 -22.90 -7.14 -6.11
N PRO A 30 -23.45 -8.31 -5.72
CA PRO A 30 -22.65 -9.52 -5.54
C PRO A 30 -21.81 -9.89 -6.77
N ILE A 31 -20.57 -10.31 -6.53
CA ILE A 31 -19.63 -10.71 -7.58
C ILE A 31 -19.71 -12.23 -7.82
N PRO A 32 -19.84 -12.69 -9.08
CA PRO A 32 -19.75 -14.11 -9.41
C PRO A 32 -18.38 -14.68 -9.02
N LYS A 33 -18.38 -15.93 -8.52
CA LYS A 33 -17.20 -16.56 -7.89
C LYS A 33 -15.98 -16.67 -8.81
N GLU A 34 -16.20 -16.74 -10.12
CA GLU A 34 -15.16 -16.84 -11.13
C GLU A 34 -14.32 -15.54 -11.26
N TYR A 35 -14.78 -14.41 -10.75
CA TYR A 35 -14.08 -13.11 -10.78
C TYR A 35 -13.30 -12.78 -9.49
N GLY A 36 -12.90 -13.80 -8.73
CA GLY A 36 -12.04 -13.65 -7.56
C GLY A 36 -10.54 -13.69 -7.87
N ALA A 37 -10.11 -13.55 -9.13
CA ALA A 37 -8.69 -13.60 -9.51
C ALA A 37 -8.00 -12.23 -9.44
N GLY A 38 -8.77 -11.14 -9.40
CA GLY A 38 -8.24 -9.79 -9.22
C GLY A 38 -9.33 -8.73 -9.03
N ILE A 39 -8.91 -7.56 -8.56
CA ILE A 39 -9.74 -6.37 -8.44
C ILE A 39 -8.90 -5.12 -8.69
N GLY A 40 -9.47 -4.13 -9.37
CA GLY A 40 -8.85 -2.84 -9.56
C GLY A 40 -9.86 -1.71 -9.72
N PHE A 41 -9.39 -0.49 -9.50
CA PHE A 41 -10.16 0.74 -9.67
C PHE A 41 -9.25 1.94 -9.82
N TYR A 42 -9.83 3.04 -10.26
CA TYR A 42 -9.17 4.34 -10.30
C TYR A 42 -9.62 5.18 -9.10
N VAL A 43 -8.66 5.67 -8.34
CA VAL A 43 -8.89 6.51 -7.14
C VAL A 43 -8.37 7.91 -7.36
N ALA A 44 -9.16 8.91 -6.97
CA ALA A 44 -8.69 10.29 -6.98
C ALA A 44 -7.53 10.47 -5.97
N VAL A 45 -6.55 11.28 -6.34
CA VAL A 45 -5.41 11.65 -5.50
C VAL A 45 -5.43 13.15 -5.28
N TRP A 46 -5.43 13.57 -4.01
CA TRP A 46 -5.43 14.98 -3.63
C TRP A 46 -4.94 15.17 -2.18
N PRO A 47 -4.45 16.37 -1.81
CA PRO A 47 -4.19 16.72 -0.43
C PRO A 47 -5.52 16.90 0.32
N LEU A 48 -5.91 15.90 1.11
CA LEU A 48 -7.08 15.93 1.99
C LEU A 48 -6.92 16.95 3.12
N ILE A 49 -5.68 17.21 3.51
CA ILE A 49 -5.28 18.22 4.49
C ILE A 49 -4.41 19.27 3.80
N ASP A 50 -4.52 20.52 4.24
CA ASP A 50 -3.77 21.66 3.72
C ASP A 50 -2.32 21.69 4.24
N GLU A 51 -2.09 21.19 5.45
CA GLU A 51 -0.77 21.05 6.06
C GLU A 51 -0.50 19.62 6.54
N PRO A 52 0.76 19.14 6.56
CA PRO A 52 1.07 17.78 7.03
C PRO A 52 0.89 17.67 8.55
N LEU A 53 -0.26 17.19 9.00
CA LEU A 53 -0.60 17.13 10.43
C LEU A 53 0.01 15.94 11.16
N ALA A 54 0.39 16.15 12.42
CA ALA A 54 0.76 15.09 13.37
C ALA A 54 -0.48 14.39 13.93
N GLY A 55 -0.38 13.08 14.18
CA GLY A 55 -1.48 12.28 14.74
C GLY A 55 -2.67 12.14 13.77
N PHE A 56 -2.38 12.09 12.46
CA PHE A 56 -3.37 12.02 11.40
C PHE A 56 -3.24 10.74 10.56
N GLN A 57 -4.29 9.94 10.49
CA GLN A 57 -4.39 8.75 9.68
C GLN A 57 -5.77 8.65 9.03
N ILE A 58 -5.79 8.70 7.70
CA ILE A 58 -6.96 8.43 6.87
C ILE A 58 -6.50 7.68 5.62
N GLY A 59 -7.03 6.48 5.38
CA GLY A 59 -6.94 5.82 4.07
C GLY A 59 -7.91 6.49 3.10
N LEU A 60 -7.44 6.89 1.92
CA LEU A 60 -8.32 7.33 0.82
C LEU A 60 -8.99 6.09 0.19
N PRO A 61 -9.94 6.24 -0.76
CA PRO A 61 -10.77 5.12 -1.18
C PRO A 61 -9.95 3.89 -1.54
N SER A 62 -10.16 2.80 -0.81
CA SER A 62 -9.48 1.53 -1.03
C SER A 62 -10.39 0.35 -0.66
N THR A 63 -9.86 -0.88 -0.69
CA THR A 63 -10.61 -2.09 -0.38
C THR A 63 -9.72 -3.11 0.34
N TRP A 64 -10.34 -4.13 0.91
CA TRP A 64 -9.68 -5.27 1.54
C TRP A 64 -9.95 -6.52 0.71
N ILE A 65 -8.89 -7.22 0.29
CA ILE A 65 -8.98 -8.52 -0.37
C ILE A 65 -8.70 -9.60 0.67
N ILE A 66 -9.65 -10.49 0.89
CA ILE A 66 -9.53 -11.63 1.81
C ILE A 66 -9.77 -12.95 1.07
N PRO A 67 -9.22 -14.09 1.52
CA PRO A 67 -9.43 -15.36 0.82
C PRO A 67 -10.85 -15.89 1.05
N ASP A 68 -11.51 -16.35 -0.03
CA ASP A 68 -12.84 -16.97 0.05
C ASP A 68 -12.81 -18.28 0.86
N ASN A 69 -13.24 -18.15 2.11
CA ASN A 69 -13.47 -19.25 3.04
C ASN A 69 -14.96 -19.36 3.40
N SER A 70 -15.86 -18.98 2.48
CA SER A 70 -17.30 -19.05 2.70
C SER A 70 -17.82 -20.48 2.92
N ASP A 71 -17.03 -21.51 2.57
CA ASP A 71 -17.28 -22.92 2.88
C ASP A 71 -17.16 -23.25 4.38
N ASN A 72 -16.40 -22.46 5.14
CA ASN A 72 -16.16 -22.65 6.57
C ASN A 72 -17.12 -21.78 7.39
N LYS A 73 -17.84 -22.38 8.33
CA LYS A 73 -18.88 -21.69 9.13
C LYS A 73 -18.56 -21.58 10.62
N ASP A 74 -17.63 -22.37 11.12
CA ASP A 74 -17.48 -22.60 12.56
C ASP A 74 -16.02 -22.72 13.03
N LYS A 75 -15.07 -23.07 12.15
CA LYS A 75 -13.68 -23.26 12.57
C LYS A 75 -12.87 -21.97 12.48
N PRO A 76 -12.15 -21.57 13.55
CA PRO A 76 -11.25 -20.42 13.49
C PRO A 76 -10.16 -20.61 12.43
N LEU A 77 -10.01 -19.63 11.55
CA LEU A 77 -8.91 -19.51 10.60
C LEU A 77 -7.67 -18.88 11.27
N CYS A 78 -7.88 -18.08 12.32
CA CYS A 78 -6.81 -17.57 13.16
C CYS A 78 -6.54 -18.51 14.34
N PRO A 79 -5.38 -19.19 14.38
CA PRO A 79 -4.97 -20.00 15.53
C PRO A 79 -4.91 -19.20 16.82
N GLU A 80 -5.14 -19.86 17.95
CA GLU A 80 -4.88 -19.29 19.27
C GLU A 80 -3.44 -18.79 19.39
N GLY A 81 -3.25 -17.66 20.08
CA GLY A 81 -1.94 -17.03 20.26
C GLY A 81 -1.59 -15.96 19.21
N THR A 82 -2.28 -15.92 18.06
CA THR A 82 -2.15 -14.82 17.10
C THR A 82 -2.65 -13.48 17.68
N LEU A 83 -2.19 -12.35 17.16
CA LEU A 83 -2.57 -11.01 17.61
C LEU A 83 -4.08 -10.79 17.52
N ALA A 84 -4.68 -11.16 16.38
CA ALA A 84 -6.13 -11.04 16.18
C ALA A 84 -6.92 -11.69 17.33
N ARG A 85 -6.49 -12.84 17.86
CA ARG A 85 -7.17 -13.56 18.95
C ARG A 85 -7.16 -12.83 20.29
N LYS A 86 -6.43 -11.71 20.41
CA LYS A 86 -6.44 -10.82 21.59
C LYS A 86 -7.46 -9.68 21.47
N TRP A 87 -8.07 -9.50 20.29
CA TRP A 87 -9.04 -8.43 20.05
C TRP A 87 -10.45 -8.83 20.47
N LYS A 88 -11.40 -7.88 20.40
CA LYS A 88 -12.83 -8.18 20.50
C LYS A 88 -13.17 -9.32 19.55
N GLU A 89 -13.94 -10.29 20.04
CA GLU A 89 -14.26 -11.52 19.33
C GLU A 89 -14.76 -11.26 17.89
N ARG A 90 -14.09 -11.88 16.92
CA ARG A 90 -14.47 -11.90 15.50
C ARG A 90 -14.84 -13.31 15.02
N GLY A 91 -15.25 -14.15 15.97
CA GLY A 91 -15.61 -15.55 15.76
C GLY A 91 -16.97 -15.75 15.05
N PRO A 92 -17.33 -17.00 14.75
CA PRO A 92 -16.56 -18.21 15.08
C PRO A 92 -15.36 -18.46 14.16
N THR A 93 -15.34 -17.90 12.93
CA THR A 93 -14.33 -18.23 11.92
C THR A 93 -13.10 -17.32 11.90
N TRP A 94 -13.19 -16.09 12.41
CA TRP A 94 -12.11 -15.10 12.34
C TRP A 94 -11.67 -14.74 10.90
N SER A 95 -12.49 -15.03 9.89
CA SER A 95 -12.12 -14.87 8.47
C SER A 95 -11.81 -13.43 8.07
N SER A 96 -12.45 -12.45 8.68
CA SER A 96 -12.25 -11.02 8.38
C SER A 96 -10.86 -10.49 8.72
N VAL A 97 -10.09 -11.24 9.51
CA VAL A 97 -8.75 -10.84 9.96
C VAL A 97 -7.72 -11.94 9.74
N PHE A 98 -8.07 -13.01 9.00
CA PHE A 98 -7.16 -14.13 8.75
C PHE A 98 -5.99 -13.70 7.87
N GLN A 99 -6.32 -13.18 6.68
CA GLN A 99 -5.38 -12.65 5.71
C GLN A 99 -6.01 -11.48 4.97
N THR A 100 -5.29 -10.38 4.81
CA THR A 100 -5.74 -9.23 4.03
C THR A 100 -4.65 -8.76 3.07
N ILE A 101 -5.04 -8.38 1.86
CA ILE A 101 -4.35 -7.36 1.08
C ILE A 101 -5.16 -6.09 1.23
N GLU A 102 -4.50 -5.00 1.61
CA GLU A 102 -5.10 -3.73 1.96
C GLU A 102 -4.18 -2.57 1.54
N GLY A 103 -4.37 -1.38 2.12
CA GLY A 103 -3.60 -0.19 1.77
C GLY A 103 -4.24 0.57 0.62
N GLY A 104 -3.44 1.05 -0.33
CA GLY A 104 -3.86 2.01 -1.35
C GLY A 104 -3.34 3.41 -1.06
N VAL A 105 -4.02 4.42 -1.58
CA VAL A 105 -3.67 5.82 -1.37
C VAL A 105 -4.14 6.25 0.04
N GLY A 106 -3.30 6.94 0.81
CA GLY A 106 -3.68 7.38 2.14
C GLY A 106 -2.62 8.16 2.90
N TYR A 107 -3.00 8.59 4.09
CA TYR A 107 -2.13 9.12 5.13
C TYR A 107 -1.97 8.03 6.17
N TRP A 108 -0.89 7.27 6.10
CA TRP A 108 -0.72 6.09 6.96
C TRP A 108 -0.02 6.47 8.26
N ALA A 109 -0.42 5.86 9.38
CA ALA A 109 0.20 6.17 10.68
C ALA A 109 1.71 5.89 10.68
N GLY A 110 2.16 4.90 9.91
CA GLY A 110 3.58 4.60 9.75
C GLY A 110 4.36 5.66 8.98
N ASN A 111 3.74 6.66 8.33
CA ASN A 111 4.49 7.61 7.51
C ASN A 111 5.33 8.58 8.35
N HIS A 112 6.65 8.51 8.16
CA HIS A 112 7.68 9.37 8.75
C HIS A 112 7.87 10.68 7.98
N PHE A 113 7.67 10.71 6.66
CA PHE A 113 8.00 11.88 5.84
C PHE A 113 6.75 12.44 5.16
N ARG A 114 6.02 13.32 5.85
CA ARG A 114 4.76 13.92 5.35
C ARG A 114 5.04 15.23 4.62
N TYR A 115 4.32 15.46 3.51
CA TYR A 115 4.61 16.59 2.59
C TYR A 115 3.37 17.24 1.96
N GLY A 116 2.17 16.91 2.44
CA GLY A 116 0.90 17.44 1.95
C GLY A 116 0.07 16.37 1.26
N PRO A 117 0.42 15.93 0.04
CA PRO A 117 -0.28 14.83 -0.64
C PRO A 117 -0.20 13.49 0.11
N PRO A 118 -1.15 12.56 -0.14
CA PRO A 118 -1.11 11.21 0.38
C PRO A 118 -0.02 10.38 -0.31
N LYS A 119 0.18 9.14 0.15
CA LYS A 119 1.09 8.16 -0.47
C LYS A 119 0.36 6.88 -0.81
N PHE A 120 0.85 6.15 -1.79
CA PHE A 120 0.36 4.80 -2.09
C PHE A 120 1.19 3.73 -1.37
N SER A 121 0.52 2.75 -0.76
CA SER A 121 1.15 1.61 -0.08
C SER A 121 0.49 0.27 -0.44
N MET A 122 1.27 -0.81 -0.42
CA MET A 122 0.84 -2.18 -0.76
C MET A 122 0.65 -3.03 0.50
N ASN A 123 -0.12 -2.53 1.45
CA ASN A 123 -0.24 -3.15 2.76
C ASN A 123 -0.84 -4.57 2.65
N GLY A 124 -0.42 -5.46 3.53
CA GLY A 124 -1.03 -6.77 3.68
C GLY A 124 -0.71 -7.38 5.03
N THR A 125 -1.65 -8.17 5.53
CA THR A 125 -1.53 -8.92 6.78
C THR A 125 -1.67 -10.41 6.48
N PRO A 126 -0.56 -11.17 6.39
CA PRO A 126 -0.61 -12.57 5.97
C PRO A 126 -0.88 -13.57 7.09
N GLN A 127 -0.85 -13.13 8.35
CA GLN A 127 -0.89 -14.02 9.50
C GLN A 127 -1.66 -13.43 10.68
N CYS A 128 -2.98 -13.22 10.54
CA CYS A 128 -3.81 -12.79 11.66
C CYS A 128 -3.31 -11.55 12.42
N TYR A 129 -2.75 -10.60 11.66
CA TYR A 129 -2.10 -9.39 12.16
C TYR A 129 -0.92 -9.62 13.12
N ASP A 130 -0.29 -10.81 13.13
CA ASP A 130 0.97 -11.03 13.88
C ASP A 130 2.14 -10.19 13.34
N TYR A 131 2.04 -9.83 12.06
CA TYR A 131 2.91 -8.88 11.39
C TYR A 131 2.27 -8.36 10.11
N GLU A 132 2.83 -7.25 9.67
CA GLU A 132 2.39 -6.44 8.54
C GLU A 132 3.50 -6.32 7.49
N VAL A 133 3.12 -6.27 6.22
CA VAL A 133 4.03 -6.03 5.09
C VAL A 133 3.48 -4.86 4.26
N GLY A 134 4.26 -3.80 4.05
CA GLY A 134 3.83 -2.57 3.36
C GLY A 134 4.50 -2.31 2.02
N SER A 135 5.73 -2.80 1.87
CA SER A 135 6.57 -2.66 0.68
C SER A 135 7.63 -3.77 0.67
N PRO A 136 8.46 -3.90 -0.40
CA PRO A 136 9.54 -4.88 -0.46
C PRO A 136 10.48 -4.81 0.75
N GLY A 137 10.20 -5.68 1.72
CA GLY A 137 10.95 -5.94 2.94
C GLY A 137 10.70 -5.02 4.14
N TRP A 138 9.58 -4.29 4.15
CA TRP A 138 9.22 -3.40 5.25
C TRP A 138 7.79 -3.61 5.74
N SER A 139 7.57 -3.32 7.03
CA SER A 139 6.23 -3.21 7.64
C SER A 139 5.62 -1.83 7.36
N PHE A 140 4.31 -1.64 7.59
CA PHE A 140 3.62 -0.35 7.40
C PHE A 140 3.20 0.39 8.67
N PHE A 141 3.44 -0.13 9.89
CA PHE A 141 3.07 0.58 11.14
C PHE A 141 4.14 0.58 12.25
N TYR A 142 4.78 -0.55 12.54
CA TYR A 142 5.40 -0.74 13.87
C TYR A 142 6.92 -0.79 13.89
N SER A 143 7.58 -0.61 12.74
CA SER A 143 9.03 -0.83 12.65
C SER A 143 9.69 0.17 11.71
N ASP A 144 10.71 0.82 12.25
CA ASP A 144 11.71 1.59 11.50
C ASP A 144 12.76 0.65 10.88
N GLU A 145 12.79 -0.62 11.30
CA GLU A 145 13.70 -1.64 10.79
C GLU A 145 13.04 -2.52 9.74
N ALA A 146 13.82 -2.95 8.76
CA ALA A 146 13.38 -3.93 7.78
C ALA A 146 12.88 -5.22 8.45
N LEU A 147 11.88 -5.86 7.84
CA LEU A 147 11.32 -7.11 8.34
C LEU A 147 12.42 -8.20 8.44
N PRO A 148 12.34 -9.10 9.44
CA PRO A 148 13.21 -10.26 9.49
C PRO A 148 12.97 -11.16 8.27
N ASP A 149 13.99 -11.92 7.87
CA ASP A 149 13.99 -12.71 6.62
C ASP A 149 12.77 -13.63 6.48
N ASP A 150 12.35 -14.28 7.58
CA ASP A 150 11.20 -15.17 7.63
C ASP A 150 9.84 -14.46 7.50
N ARG A 151 9.81 -13.12 7.46
CA ARG A 151 8.62 -12.27 7.29
C ARG A 151 8.63 -11.44 6.02
N LEU A 152 9.72 -11.45 5.25
CA LEU A 152 9.75 -10.82 3.93
C LEU A 152 8.74 -11.52 3.02
N GLY A 153 7.81 -10.76 2.43
CA GLY A 153 6.69 -11.35 1.69
C GLY A 153 6.38 -10.73 0.32
N ILE A 154 6.92 -9.54 0.03
CA ILE A 154 6.72 -8.85 -1.25
C ILE A 154 8.03 -8.86 -2.03
N ALA A 155 8.02 -9.44 -3.23
CA ALA A 155 9.10 -9.34 -4.20
C ALA A 155 8.84 -8.16 -5.13
N GLN A 156 9.79 -7.23 -5.22
CA GLN A 156 9.73 -6.16 -6.19
C GLN A 156 9.93 -6.72 -7.59
N LEU A 157 9.08 -6.29 -8.52
CA LEU A 157 9.08 -6.75 -9.90
C LEU A 157 9.52 -5.66 -10.87
N SER A 158 9.14 -4.40 -10.65
CA SER A 158 9.54 -3.33 -11.56
C SER A 158 11.04 -3.04 -11.48
N ASN A 159 11.69 -3.01 -12.63
CA ASN A 159 13.06 -2.53 -12.82
C ASN A 159 13.13 -1.01 -13.09
N ARG A 160 12.01 -0.28 -13.01
CA ARG A 160 11.97 1.16 -13.32
C ARG A 160 11.43 2.02 -12.18
N LEU A 161 10.97 1.41 -11.09
CA LEU A 161 10.30 2.10 -10.00
C LEU A 161 10.98 1.74 -8.68
N LEU A 162 11.28 2.75 -7.86
CA LEU A 162 11.62 2.57 -6.46
C LEU A 162 10.34 2.46 -5.62
N ILE A 163 10.35 1.54 -4.66
CA ILE A 163 9.27 1.36 -3.70
C ILE A 163 9.82 1.61 -2.30
N PRO A 164 9.75 2.85 -1.79
CA PRO A 164 10.28 3.19 -0.47
C PRO A 164 9.38 2.66 0.66
N PRO A 165 9.94 2.41 1.86
CA PRO A 165 9.16 1.99 3.03
C PRO A 165 8.07 2.97 3.43
N ASP A 166 8.32 4.27 3.28
CA ASP A 166 7.35 5.31 3.65
C ASP A 166 6.18 5.46 2.65
N GLY A 167 6.20 4.73 1.53
CA GLY A 167 5.17 4.75 0.50
C GLY A 167 5.50 5.60 -0.73
N ILE A 168 4.82 5.30 -1.84
CA ILE A 168 5.04 5.93 -3.15
C ILE A 168 4.45 7.35 -3.15
N THR A 169 5.30 8.33 -3.48
CA THR A 169 4.99 9.76 -3.59
C THR A 169 4.49 10.16 -4.99
N PHE A 170 3.82 11.32 -5.06
CA PHE A 170 3.27 11.88 -6.30
C PHE A 170 3.98 13.18 -6.68
N GLU A 171 3.92 13.54 -7.96
CA GLU A 171 4.47 14.79 -8.46
C GLU A 171 3.58 15.98 -8.06
N GLY A 172 4.17 17.00 -7.41
CA GLY A 172 3.48 18.24 -7.08
C GLY A 172 2.34 18.08 -6.08
N TYR A 173 1.23 18.78 -6.33
CA TYR A 173 0.01 18.74 -5.52
C TYR A 173 -1.16 18.28 -6.40
N PRO A 174 -1.39 16.95 -6.50
CA PRO A 174 -2.54 16.41 -7.23
C PRO A 174 -3.85 17.04 -6.76
N ASN A 175 -4.80 17.25 -7.67
CA ASN A 175 -6.08 17.88 -7.38
C ASN A 175 -7.24 17.07 -7.98
N GLY A 176 -7.30 15.79 -7.62
CA GLY A 176 -8.33 14.87 -8.11
C GLY A 176 -7.95 14.15 -9.40
N GLU A 177 -6.68 14.20 -9.84
CA GLU A 177 -6.18 13.24 -10.82
C GLU A 177 -6.23 11.81 -10.25
N PHE A 178 -6.39 10.82 -11.14
CA PHE A 178 -6.63 9.43 -10.74
C PHE A 178 -5.36 8.59 -10.79
N LEU A 179 -5.14 7.78 -9.75
CA LEU A 179 -4.26 6.62 -9.80
C LEU A 179 -5.10 5.38 -10.09
N GLY A 180 -4.80 4.66 -11.17
CA GLY A 180 -5.32 3.30 -11.33
C GLY A 180 -4.44 2.33 -10.57
N TYR A 181 -5.03 1.45 -9.77
CA TYR A 181 -4.31 0.30 -9.24
C TYR A 181 -5.16 -0.95 -9.26
N THR A 182 -4.50 -2.08 -9.52
CA THR A 182 -5.13 -3.38 -9.61
C THR A 182 -4.27 -4.43 -8.91
N TRP A 183 -4.92 -5.29 -8.14
CA TRP A 183 -4.34 -6.53 -7.65
C TRP A 183 -4.84 -7.68 -8.53
N MET A 184 -3.91 -8.41 -9.14
CA MET A 184 -4.22 -9.56 -10.01
C MET A 184 -3.35 -10.74 -9.62
N THR A 185 -3.94 -11.92 -9.46
CA THR A 185 -3.20 -13.16 -9.19
C THR A 185 -2.48 -13.61 -10.46
N LEU A 186 -1.18 -13.85 -10.38
CA LEU A 186 -0.38 -14.41 -11.47
C LEU A 186 0.42 -15.62 -10.99
N PRO A 187 0.53 -16.69 -11.80
CA PRO A 187 1.24 -17.90 -11.41
C PRO A 187 2.73 -17.79 -11.73
N PHE A 188 3.52 -17.09 -10.90
CA PHE A 188 4.97 -16.98 -11.09
C PHE A 188 5.71 -18.31 -10.84
N THR A 189 5.19 -19.15 -9.95
CA THR A 189 5.73 -20.45 -9.58
C THR A 189 4.70 -21.55 -9.75
N ASP A 190 5.14 -22.81 -9.86
CA ASP A 190 4.22 -23.95 -9.79
C ASP A 190 3.72 -24.14 -8.35
N PRO A 191 2.49 -24.67 -8.15
CA PRO A 191 2.01 -25.00 -6.82
C PRO A 191 2.84 -26.13 -6.22
N GLU A 192 3.14 -26.04 -4.93
CA GLU A 192 3.91 -27.03 -4.20
C GLU A 192 3.01 -28.02 -3.46
N LYS A 193 3.43 -29.29 -3.48
CA LYS A 193 2.86 -30.39 -2.70
C LYS A 193 3.85 -30.79 -1.61
N GLY A 194 3.38 -31.42 -0.55
CA GLY A 194 4.23 -31.95 0.53
C GLY A 194 3.87 -31.36 1.88
N ASP A 195 4.88 -31.09 2.71
CA ASP A 195 4.70 -30.68 4.11
C ASP A 195 4.21 -29.23 4.28
N LEU A 196 4.45 -28.37 3.28
CA LEU A 196 3.87 -27.03 3.19
C LEU A 196 3.17 -26.86 1.83
N PRO A 197 1.96 -27.42 1.64
CA PRO A 197 1.19 -27.21 0.43
C PRO A 197 0.99 -25.70 0.19
N THR A 198 1.40 -25.23 -0.98
CA THR A 198 1.35 -23.82 -1.35
C THR A 198 0.78 -23.70 -2.76
N GLY A 199 -0.24 -22.86 -2.94
CA GLY A 199 -0.81 -22.58 -4.25
C GLY A 199 0.10 -21.72 -5.13
N ASP A 200 -0.37 -21.41 -6.33
CA ASP A 200 0.40 -20.63 -7.31
C ASP A 200 0.00 -19.15 -7.38
N GLN A 201 -0.90 -18.67 -6.52
CA GLN A 201 -1.39 -17.30 -6.63
C GLN A 201 -0.42 -16.31 -6.02
N SER A 202 0.34 -15.64 -6.88
CA SER A 202 1.12 -14.45 -6.50
C SER A 202 0.29 -13.21 -6.79
N TRP A 203 -0.27 -12.60 -5.74
CA TRP A 203 -1.02 -11.36 -5.87
C TRP A 203 -0.09 -10.24 -6.31
N THR A 204 -0.31 -9.72 -7.52
CA THR A 204 0.57 -8.78 -8.21
C THR A 204 -0.11 -7.42 -8.31
N CYS A 205 0.57 -6.37 -7.84
CA CYS A 205 0.07 -5.00 -7.92
C CYS A 205 0.48 -4.38 -9.26
N PHE A 206 -0.47 -3.83 -9.98
CA PHE A 206 -0.29 -3.00 -11.17
C PHE A 206 -0.69 -1.58 -10.87
N LEU A 207 0.07 -0.62 -11.41
CA LEU A 207 -0.26 0.81 -11.38
C LEU A 207 -0.56 1.33 -12.79
N SER A 208 -1.43 2.33 -12.86
CA SER A 208 -1.69 3.18 -14.02
C SER A 208 -1.60 4.63 -13.59
N ALA A 209 -0.45 5.24 -13.89
CA ALA A 209 -0.15 6.65 -13.72
C ALA A 209 0.25 7.25 -15.08
N ALA A 210 0.25 8.58 -15.18
CA ALA A 210 0.58 9.27 -16.42
C ALA A 210 2.02 8.99 -16.88
N ASN A 211 2.96 8.83 -15.94
CA ASN A 211 4.39 8.60 -16.20
C ASN A 211 4.88 7.17 -15.86
N PHE A 212 3.99 6.27 -15.43
CA PHE A 212 4.32 4.86 -15.17
C PHE A 212 3.08 3.98 -15.30
N LYS A 213 3.19 2.86 -16.02
CA LYS A 213 2.13 1.84 -16.10
C LYS A 213 2.74 0.44 -16.06
N GLY A 214 2.13 -0.48 -15.32
CA GLY A 214 2.58 -1.88 -15.28
C GLY A 214 2.71 -2.43 -13.86
N PRO A 215 3.21 -3.68 -13.71
CA PRO A 215 3.31 -4.32 -12.42
C PRO A 215 4.52 -3.81 -11.62
N ILE A 216 4.33 -3.64 -10.31
CA ILE A 216 5.36 -3.07 -9.43
C ILE A 216 5.99 -4.11 -8.51
N ALA A 217 5.19 -5.03 -7.98
CA ALA A 217 5.61 -6.06 -7.03
C ALA A 217 4.52 -7.13 -6.89
N PHE A 218 4.86 -8.27 -6.29
CA PHE A 218 3.90 -9.31 -5.93
C PHE A 218 4.17 -9.93 -4.56
N PHE A 219 3.13 -10.43 -3.92
CA PHE A 219 3.26 -11.29 -2.75
C PHE A 219 3.70 -12.69 -3.14
N ILE A 220 4.79 -13.16 -2.52
CA ILE A 220 5.28 -14.54 -2.68
C ILE A 220 4.23 -15.49 -2.06
N PRO A 221 3.76 -16.54 -2.74
CA PRO A 221 2.67 -17.41 -2.26
C PRO A 221 2.90 -17.99 -0.86
N GLU A 222 4.13 -18.39 -0.56
CA GLU A 222 4.56 -18.95 0.72
C GLU A 222 4.34 -17.98 1.91
N THR A 223 4.22 -16.67 1.65
CA THR A 223 3.85 -15.65 2.64
C THR A 223 2.49 -15.98 3.27
N TRP A 224 1.54 -16.47 2.47
CA TRP A 224 0.18 -16.80 2.89
C TRP A 224 0.08 -18.22 3.45
N SER A 225 0.78 -19.20 2.87
CA SER A 225 0.61 -20.61 3.26
C SER A 225 1.30 -20.96 4.58
N LYS A 226 2.41 -20.28 4.92
CA LYS A 226 3.27 -20.65 6.05
C LYS A 226 2.59 -20.66 7.43
N ILE A 227 1.51 -19.89 7.62
CA ILE A 227 0.76 -19.86 8.89
C ILE A 227 0.29 -21.27 9.30
N ALA A 228 -0.15 -22.08 8.33
CA ALA A 228 -0.65 -23.43 8.59
C ALA A 228 0.40 -24.31 9.27
N ARG A 229 1.64 -24.23 8.80
CA ARG A 229 2.76 -24.97 9.36
C ARG A 229 3.26 -24.37 10.67
N LEU A 230 3.38 -23.03 10.74
CA LEU A 230 3.86 -22.33 11.93
C LEU A 230 3.07 -22.69 13.19
N PHE A 231 1.75 -22.85 13.04
CA PHE A 231 0.84 -23.21 14.14
C PHE A 231 0.49 -24.70 14.18
N ASN A 232 1.15 -25.54 13.37
CA ASN A 232 0.84 -26.97 13.23
C ASN A 232 -0.67 -27.23 13.06
N TYR A 233 -1.30 -26.49 12.14
CA TYR A 233 -2.74 -26.50 11.92
C TYR A 233 -3.09 -26.82 10.46
N PRO A 234 -3.11 -28.10 10.07
CA PRO A 234 -3.33 -28.54 8.68
C PRO A 234 -4.66 -28.07 8.06
N PHE A 235 -5.65 -27.70 8.88
CA PHE A 235 -6.93 -27.16 8.39
C PHE A 235 -6.75 -25.90 7.53
N LEU A 236 -5.66 -25.15 7.73
CA LEU A 236 -5.38 -23.92 6.99
C LEU A 236 -4.74 -24.17 5.62
N TYR A 237 -4.30 -25.39 5.30
CA TYR A 237 -3.74 -25.68 3.98
C TYR A 237 -4.77 -25.44 2.87
N GLY A 238 -4.37 -24.66 1.86
CA GLY A 238 -5.24 -24.26 0.76
C GLY A 238 -6.38 -23.30 1.14
N ARG A 239 -6.33 -22.66 2.33
CA ARG A 239 -7.30 -21.65 2.76
C ARG A 239 -6.82 -20.21 2.60
N GLY A 240 -5.53 -20.01 2.34
CA GLY A 240 -4.92 -18.70 2.18
C GLY A 240 -5.08 -18.11 0.78
N LEU A 241 -4.63 -16.86 0.65
CA LEU A 241 -4.60 -16.10 -0.61
C LEU A 241 -3.63 -16.68 -1.66
N ASP A 242 -2.77 -17.64 -1.28
CA ASP A 242 -1.97 -18.44 -2.21
C ASP A 242 -2.84 -19.39 -3.07
N SER A 243 -4.02 -19.76 -2.58
CA SER A 243 -4.83 -20.85 -3.12
C SER A 243 -6.31 -20.49 -3.35
N ARG A 244 -6.90 -19.62 -2.53
CA ARG A 244 -8.32 -19.24 -2.61
C ARG A 244 -8.52 -18.01 -3.49
N PRO A 245 -9.64 -17.92 -4.22
CA PRO A 245 -10.06 -16.66 -4.83
C PRO A 245 -10.15 -15.55 -3.79
N GLY A 246 -9.83 -14.33 -4.17
CA GLY A 246 -10.01 -13.15 -3.36
C GLY A 246 -11.47 -12.68 -3.36
N ILE A 247 -11.97 -12.33 -2.19
CA ILE A 247 -13.20 -11.56 -2.01
C ILE A 247 -12.78 -10.16 -1.61
N ALA A 248 -13.29 -9.17 -2.33
CA ALA A 248 -13.25 -7.78 -1.92
C ALA A 248 -14.69 -7.27 -1.83
N GLY A 249 -15.01 -6.63 -0.72
CA GLY A 249 -16.28 -5.93 -0.57
C GLY A 249 -16.25 -4.55 -1.22
N GLY A 250 -17.22 -3.73 -0.83
CA GLY A 250 -17.22 -2.29 -1.12
C GLY A 250 -15.91 -1.59 -0.74
N GLY A 251 -15.68 -0.41 -1.32
CA GLY A 251 -14.54 0.42 -0.99
C GLY A 251 -14.86 1.51 0.02
N ALA A 252 -13.84 2.00 0.74
CA ALA A 252 -14.00 3.03 1.75
C ALA A 252 -12.82 3.99 1.86
N ILE A 253 -13.11 5.23 2.23
CA ILE A 253 -12.20 6.09 2.98
C ILE A 253 -12.30 5.66 4.44
N GLU A 254 -11.24 5.06 4.96
CA GLU A 254 -11.14 4.65 6.36
C GLU A 254 -10.54 5.79 7.19
N ILE A 255 -11.34 6.34 8.09
CA ILE A 255 -10.92 7.40 9.00
C ILE A 255 -10.54 6.75 10.33
N ASN A 256 -9.23 6.60 10.57
CA ASN A 256 -8.75 5.95 11.79
C ASN A 256 -8.44 6.95 12.91
N THR A 257 -7.65 7.98 12.60
CA THR A 257 -7.18 8.93 13.63
C THR A 257 -7.10 10.33 13.07
N VAL A 258 -7.90 11.24 13.61
CA VAL A 258 -7.84 12.67 13.29
C VAL A 258 -7.74 13.43 14.61
N PRO A 259 -6.88 14.44 14.77
CA PRO A 259 -6.81 15.19 16.01
C PRO A 259 -8.03 16.12 16.19
N ARG A 260 -8.31 16.52 17.42
CA ARG A 260 -9.30 17.56 17.72
C ARG A 260 -8.86 18.52 18.82
N PHE A 261 -9.53 19.67 18.87
CA PHE A 261 -9.62 20.51 20.06
C PHE A 261 -11.03 20.44 20.64
N GLU A 262 -11.16 20.61 21.95
CA GLU A 262 -12.44 20.74 22.66
C GLU A 262 -12.37 21.91 23.63
N ALA A 263 -13.46 22.67 23.76
CA ALA A 263 -13.59 23.77 24.70
C ALA A 263 -15.03 23.87 25.23
N LYS A 264 -15.19 24.56 26.36
CA LYS A 264 -16.52 24.90 26.91
C LYS A 264 -16.76 26.41 26.80
N ASP A 265 -17.98 26.79 26.45
CA ASP A 265 -18.43 28.18 26.57
C ASP A 265 -18.73 28.55 28.04
N SER A 266 -19.08 29.81 28.30
CA SER A 266 -19.42 30.28 29.65
C SER A 266 -20.66 29.64 30.25
N ALA A 267 -21.53 29.03 29.42
CA ALA A 267 -22.71 28.27 29.84
C ALA A 267 -22.39 26.78 30.05
N GLY A 268 -21.14 26.36 29.86
CA GLY A 268 -20.68 24.98 30.05
C GLY A 268 -20.95 24.05 28.86
N ARG A 269 -21.44 24.58 27.72
CA ARG A 269 -21.67 23.78 26.50
C ARG A 269 -20.34 23.43 25.85
N ILE A 270 -20.20 22.19 25.38
CA ILE A 270 -18.95 21.71 24.78
C ILE A 270 -18.99 21.92 23.26
N TYR A 271 -17.90 22.47 22.73
CA TYR A 271 -17.64 22.61 21.31
C TYR A 271 -16.34 21.90 20.95
N ALA A 272 -16.26 21.39 19.74
CA ALA A 272 -15.07 20.73 19.21
C ALA A 272 -14.70 21.27 17.84
N LYS A 273 -13.40 21.21 17.53
CA LYS A 273 -12.81 21.56 16.23
C LYS A 273 -12.00 20.39 15.70
N LEU A 274 -12.24 20.03 14.44
CA LEU A 274 -11.43 19.15 13.61
C LEU A 274 -10.53 19.97 12.67
N PRO A 275 -9.43 19.38 12.14
CA PRO A 275 -8.69 20.00 11.06
C PRO A 275 -9.54 20.14 9.81
N LYS A 276 -9.14 21.07 8.93
CA LYS A 276 -9.76 21.23 7.61
C LYS A 276 -9.50 19.96 6.80
N LEU A 277 -10.58 19.24 6.46
CA LEU A 277 -10.55 18.16 5.48
C LEU A 277 -11.21 18.65 4.20
N GLN A 278 -10.50 18.57 3.09
CA GLN A 278 -10.94 19.13 1.82
C GLN A 278 -11.01 18.08 0.71
N PHE A 279 -11.93 18.26 -0.22
CA PHE A 279 -12.20 17.33 -1.31
C PHE A 279 -12.25 18.10 -2.65
N PRO A 280 -11.67 17.55 -3.73
CA PRO A 280 -11.74 18.17 -5.04
C PRO A 280 -13.20 18.15 -5.52
N GLY A 281 -13.72 19.29 -5.94
CA GLY A 281 -15.06 19.46 -6.48
C GLY A 281 -15.03 19.90 -7.94
N ASP A 282 -16.15 19.66 -8.64
CA ASP A 282 -16.43 20.28 -9.93
C ASP A 282 -17.47 21.42 -9.82
N GLU A 283 -17.83 22.04 -10.95
CA GLU A 283 -18.82 23.12 -11.01
C GLU A 283 -20.21 22.72 -10.45
N GLY A 284 -20.52 21.42 -10.45
CA GLY A 284 -21.75 20.87 -9.90
C GLY A 284 -21.64 20.51 -8.41
N GLY A 285 -20.51 20.82 -7.76
CA GLY A 285 -20.25 20.45 -6.37
C GLY A 285 -20.05 18.95 -6.19
N ARG A 286 -19.61 18.21 -7.22
CA ARG A 286 -19.34 16.78 -7.12
C ARG A 286 -17.87 16.53 -6.85
N SER A 287 -17.57 15.72 -5.85
CA SER A 287 -16.27 15.07 -5.68
C SER A 287 -16.34 13.67 -6.22
N ILE A 288 -15.75 13.42 -7.40
CA ILE A 288 -15.65 12.06 -7.97
C ILE A 288 -14.38 11.41 -7.40
N LEU A 289 -14.56 10.33 -6.64
CA LEU A 289 -13.47 9.75 -5.83
C LEU A 289 -13.03 8.37 -6.31
N VAL A 290 -13.97 7.57 -6.82
CA VAL A 290 -13.69 6.24 -7.36
C VAL A 290 -14.42 6.05 -8.68
N GLN A 291 -13.76 5.43 -9.64
CA GLN A 291 -14.38 5.00 -10.88
C GLN A 291 -13.81 3.65 -11.32
N GLU A 292 -14.50 3.01 -12.27
CA GLU A 292 -13.98 1.83 -12.97
C GLU A 292 -13.65 0.65 -12.04
N VAL A 293 -14.45 0.45 -10.98
CA VAL A 293 -14.36 -0.72 -10.11
C VAL A 293 -14.58 -1.97 -10.95
N THR A 294 -13.53 -2.78 -11.09
CA THR A 294 -13.46 -3.90 -12.00
C THR A 294 -12.94 -5.14 -11.28
N TYR A 295 -13.68 -6.23 -11.37
CA TYR A 295 -13.28 -7.55 -10.88
C TYR A 295 -12.83 -8.42 -12.05
N TYR A 296 -11.84 -9.25 -11.82
CA TYR A 296 -11.16 -10.03 -12.84
C TYR A 296 -11.24 -11.52 -12.57
N SER A 297 -11.59 -12.28 -13.60
CA SER A 297 -11.42 -13.73 -13.64
C SER A 297 -10.03 -14.09 -14.17
N LYS A 298 -9.66 -15.37 -14.08
CA LYS A 298 -8.36 -15.84 -14.59
C LYS A 298 -8.14 -15.58 -16.09
N ILE A 299 -9.24 -15.51 -16.86
CA ILE A 299 -9.22 -15.21 -18.29
C ILE A 299 -8.58 -13.84 -18.56
N ALA A 300 -8.73 -12.88 -17.65
CA ALA A 300 -8.25 -11.51 -17.85
C ALA A 300 -6.74 -11.44 -18.06
N LEU A 301 -5.95 -12.25 -17.34
CA LEU A 301 -4.49 -12.23 -17.47
C LEU A 301 -3.80 -13.52 -17.00
N TYR A 302 -4.30 -14.16 -15.94
CA TYR A 302 -3.68 -15.36 -15.36
C TYR A 302 -3.44 -16.46 -16.41
N ASP A 303 -4.43 -16.77 -17.24
CA ASP A 303 -4.35 -17.89 -18.19
C ASP A 303 -3.32 -17.64 -19.30
N SER A 304 -3.27 -16.41 -19.84
CA SER A 304 -2.29 -16.04 -20.87
C SER A 304 -0.88 -15.94 -20.28
N PHE A 305 -0.74 -15.44 -19.06
CA PHE A 305 0.52 -15.43 -18.33
C PHE A 305 1.04 -16.84 -18.09
N LYS A 306 0.18 -17.77 -17.65
CA LYS A 306 0.54 -19.18 -17.46
C LYS A 306 0.97 -19.84 -18.77
N ALA A 307 0.23 -19.60 -19.86
CA ALA A 307 0.60 -20.10 -21.17
C ALA A 307 1.98 -19.57 -21.63
N TRP A 308 2.30 -18.32 -21.30
CA TRP A 308 3.61 -17.73 -21.60
C TRP A 308 4.74 -18.35 -20.82
N ARG A 309 4.53 -18.51 -19.51
CA ARG A 309 5.49 -19.16 -18.61
C ARG A 309 5.76 -20.60 -19.02
N ASP A 310 4.70 -21.39 -19.27
CA ASP A 310 4.80 -22.84 -19.43
C ASP A 310 5.11 -23.26 -20.87
N ARG A 311 4.61 -22.53 -21.87
CA ARG A 311 4.68 -22.92 -23.30
C ARG A 311 5.31 -21.86 -24.20
N GLY A 312 5.72 -20.72 -23.66
CA GLY A 312 6.31 -19.63 -24.43
C GLY A 312 5.32 -18.84 -25.29
N THR A 313 4.00 -19.05 -25.14
CA THR A 313 2.98 -18.27 -25.85
C THR A 313 2.96 -16.84 -25.35
N PHE A 314 3.33 -15.86 -26.17
CA PHE A 314 3.50 -14.46 -25.74
C PHE A 314 2.29 -13.91 -24.95
N CYS A 315 2.57 -13.23 -23.83
CA CYS A 315 1.61 -12.48 -23.04
C CYS A 315 2.03 -11.02 -23.00
N SER A 316 1.14 -10.11 -23.43
CA SER A 316 1.41 -8.67 -23.45
C SER A 316 1.37 -8.01 -22.07
N GLY A 317 0.79 -8.68 -21.07
CA GLY A 317 0.46 -8.13 -19.76
C GLY A 317 -0.86 -7.36 -19.72
N GLN A 318 -1.45 -7.05 -20.87
CA GLN A 318 -2.71 -6.32 -20.95
C GLN A 318 -3.88 -7.18 -20.47
N PHE A 319 -4.75 -6.60 -19.65
CA PHE A 319 -5.93 -7.25 -19.11
C PHE A 319 -6.98 -7.40 -20.23
N ASP A 320 -7.43 -8.63 -20.48
CA ASP A 320 -8.50 -8.91 -21.44
C ASP A 320 -9.86 -8.61 -20.81
N ASN A 321 -10.62 -7.72 -21.47
CA ASN A 321 -11.97 -7.34 -21.06
C ASN A 321 -12.95 -8.52 -21.00
N LYS A 322 -12.69 -9.63 -21.70
CA LYS A 322 -13.49 -10.87 -21.59
C LYS A 322 -13.47 -11.47 -20.18
N GLY A 323 -12.40 -11.22 -19.43
CA GLY A 323 -12.25 -11.65 -18.05
C GLY A 323 -12.61 -10.58 -17.04
N ALA A 324 -13.23 -9.47 -17.44
CA ALA A 324 -13.50 -8.32 -16.57
C ALA A 324 -14.99 -8.06 -16.42
N ILE A 325 -15.43 -7.75 -15.20
CA ILE A 325 -16.79 -7.24 -14.92
C ILE A 325 -16.73 -5.99 -14.06
N LYS A 326 -17.70 -5.10 -14.26
CA LYS A 326 -17.87 -3.89 -13.46
C LYS A 326 -19.22 -3.98 -12.75
N PRO A 327 -19.24 -4.28 -11.44
CA PRO A 327 -20.49 -4.38 -10.71
C PRO A 327 -21.16 -3.00 -10.59
N LYS A 328 -22.48 -2.97 -10.52
CA LYS A 328 -23.21 -1.76 -10.15
C LYS A 328 -22.86 -1.34 -8.72
N LEU A 329 -22.39 -0.11 -8.55
CA LEU A 329 -22.11 0.47 -7.24
C LEU A 329 -23.39 1.00 -6.58
N THR A 330 -23.39 1.03 -5.25
CA THR A 330 -24.43 1.65 -4.42
C THR A 330 -23.80 2.48 -3.31
N PRO A 331 -24.33 3.68 -3.00
CA PRO A 331 -23.82 4.45 -1.86
C PRO A 331 -24.13 3.72 -0.55
N ARG A 332 -23.25 3.88 0.44
CA ARG A 332 -23.45 3.37 1.79
C ARG A 332 -23.43 4.52 2.76
N LEU A 333 -24.44 4.55 3.64
CA LEU A 333 -24.59 5.60 4.64
C LEU A 333 -23.32 5.71 5.49
N THR A 334 -22.78 6.92 5.58
CA THR A 334 -21.59 7.21 6.36
C THR A 334 -21.86 7.07 7.86
N ARG A 335 -20.81 6.75 8.61
CA ARG A 335 -20.86 6.67 10.08
C ARG A 335 -19.59 7.27 10.64
N TYR A 336 -19.76 8.13 11.63
CA TYR A 336 -18.66 8.82 12.30
C TYR A 336 -18.85 8.87 13.80
N ASP A 337 -17.75 8.85 14.50
CA ASP A 337 -17.69 9.14 15.92
C ASP A 337 -16.52 10.08 16.26
N MET A 338 -16.69 10.81 17.36
CA MET A 338 -15.68 11.63 18.01
C MET A 338 -15.54 11.13 19.44
N ALA A 339 -14.37 10.60 19.77
CA ALA A 339 -14.10 9.97 21.06
C ALA A 339 -15.14 8.90 21.45
N GLY A 340 -15.59 8.08 20.49
CA GLY A 340 -16.59 7.03 20.71
C GLY A 340 -18.03 7.55 20.82
N ILE A 341 -18.26 8.85 20.61
CA ILE A 341 -19.59 9.48 20.62
C ILE A 341 -20.01 9.76 19.18
N GLU A 342 -21.21 9.34 18.81
CA GLU A 342 -21.77 9.53 17.46
C GLU A 342 -21.74 11.00 17.03
N ILE A 343 -21.33 11.23 15.77
CA ILE A 343 -21.47 12.52 15.09
C ILE A 343 -22.65 12.47 14.12
N VAL A 344 -23.48 13.52 14.13
CA VAL A 344 -24.64 13.68 13.25
C VAL A 344 -24.61 15.01 12.49
N GLY A 345 -25.46 15.14 11.47
CA GLY A 345 -25.58 16.37 10.67
C GLY A 345 -24.50 16.54 9.60
N ILE A 346 -23.76 15.46 9.25
CA ILE A 346 -22.77 15.48 8.16
C ILE A 346 -23.41 15.12 6.82
N GLU A 347 -24.18 14.02 6.78
CA GLU A 347 -24.86 13.50 5.59
C GLU A 347 -26.38 13.55 5.75
N GLY A 348 -27.15 13.61 4.65
CA GLY A 348 -28.61 13.64 4.64
C GLY A 348 -29.17 15.03 4.35
N GLU A 349 -30.49 15.22 4.43
CA GLU A 349 -31.22 16.44 3.98
C GLU A 349 -30.61 17.75 4.50
N GLU A 350 -30.39 17.86 5.80
CA GLU A 350 -29.79 19.04 6.48
C GLU A 350 -28.27 18.97 6.58
N GLY A 351 -27.63 17.93 6.05
CA GLY A 351 -26.17 17.74 6.09
C GLY A 351 -25.38 18.60 5.09
N PHE A 352 -24.09 18.33 4.96
CA PHE A 352 -23.16 19.04 4.09
C PHE A 352 -23.00 18.37 2.72
N PHE A 353 -23.15 17.05 2.64
CA PHE A 353 -23.10 16.30 1.40
C PHE A 353 -23.97 15.04 1.45
N ASN A 354 -24.11 14.36 0.32
CA ASN A 354 -24.60 12.98 0.23
C ASN A 354 -23.56 12.10 -0.47
N THR A 355 -23.41 10.86 -0.02
CA THR A 355 -22.70 9.83 -0.80
C THR A 355 -23.55 9.46 -2.01
N GLU A 356 -22.94 9.41 -3.19
CA GLU A 356 -23.66 9.19 -4.44
C GLU A 356 -22.87 8.32 -5.42
N VAL A 357 -23.60 7.58 -6.24
CA VAL A 357 -23.06 6.93 -7.45
C VAL A 357 -23.60 7.70 -8.65
N PHE A 358 -22.72 8.49 -9.26
CA PHE A 358 -22.99 9.33 -10.42
C PHE A 358 -23.13 8.52 -11.72
N PRO A 359 -23.66 9.11 -12.80
CA PRO A 359 -23.70 8.48 -14.12
C PRO A 359 -22.32 7.95 -14.53
N GLY A 360 -22.28 6.77 -15.15
CA GLY A 360 -21.02 6.08 -15.48
C GLY A 360 -20.45 5.22 -14.34
N ASN A 361 -21.24 4.95 -13.28
CA ASN A 361 -20.84 4.09 -12.16
C ASN A 361 -19.63 4.67 -11.39
N MET A 362 -19.60 6.00 -11.24
CA MET A 362 -18.56 6.72 -10.52
C MET A 362 -19.06 7.06 -9.12
N TRP A 363 -18.31 6.69 -8.09
CA TRP A 363 -18.68 6.95 -6.71
C TRP A 363 -17.99 8.19 -6.15
N GLY A 364 -18.70 8.93 -5.31
CA GLY A 364 -18.17 10.11 -4.67
C GLY A 364 -19.16 10.83 -3.77
N LEU A 365 -18.97 12.14 -3.63
CA LEU A 365 -19.75 13.00 -2.73
C LEU A 365 -20.42 14.12 -3.52
N GLN A 366 -21.73 14.29 -3.32
CA GLN A 366 -22.48 15.45 -3.80
C GLN A 366 -22.57 16.48 -2.68
N TRP A 367 -21.83 17.58 -2.80
CA TRP A 367 -21.82 18.64 -1.81
C TRP A 367 -23.04 19.55 -1.96
N LYS A 368 -23.56 20.00 -0.82
CA LYS A 368 -24.69 20.92 -0.69
C LYS A 368 -24.26 22.26 -0.08
N SER A 369 -23.18 22.27 0.67
CA SER A 369 -22.58 23.44 1.31
C SER A 369 -21.08 23.23 1.51
N GLY A 370 -20.37 24.25 2.00
CA GLY A 370 -18.93 24.15 2.29
C GLY A 370 -18.04 24.13 1.04
N VAL A 371 -18.53 24.63 -0.10
CA VAL A 371 -17.75 24.72 -1.35
C VAL A 371 -17.02 26.06 -1.42
N GLU A 372 -15.69 26.00 -1.42
CA GLU A 372 -14.75 27.11 -1.55
C GLU A 372 -14.03 27.02 -2.91
N GLY A 373 -14.57 27.69 -3.93
CA GLY A 373 -14.07 27.54 -5.30
C GLY A 373 -14.33 26.12 -5.83
N MET A 374 -13.27 25.40 -6.20
CA MET A 374 -13.34 24.00 -6.67
C MET A 374 -12.96 22.99 -5.57
N MET A 375 -12.95 23.42 -4.30
CA MET A 375 -12.67 22.55 -3.16
C MET A 375 -13.86 22.57 -2.21
N ALA A 376 -14.35 21.41 -1.82
CA ALA A 376 -15.35 21.29 -0.78
C ALA A 376 -14.72 20.95 0.57
N VAL A 377 -15.30 21.45 1.65
CA VAL A 377 -14.74 21.37 3.00
C VAL A 377 -15.68 20.57 3.90
N PHE A 378 -15.15 19.48 4.46
CA PHE A 378 -15.83 18.71 5.48
C PHE A 378 -16.05 19.57 6.74
N PRO A 379 -17.16 19.39 7.48
CA PRO A 379 -17.44 20.19 8.67
C PRO A 379 -16.29 20.17 9.68
N GLN A 380 -15.86 21.35 10.11
CA GLN A 380 -14.76 21.48 11.07
C GLN A 380 -15.25 21.63 12.51
N TYR A 381 -16.47 22.12 12.72
CA TYR A 381 -16.95 22.54 14.03
C TYR A 381 -18.17 21.74 14.47
N TYR A 382 -18.17 21.38 15.75
CA TYR A 382 -19.20 20.52 16.34
C TYR A 382 -19.62 21.06 17.70
N ARG A 383 -20.89 20.86 18.05
CA ARG A 383 -21.43 21.14 19.38
C ARG A 383 -21.93 19.84 20.00
N TYR A 384 -21.59 19.60 21.25
CA TYR A 384 -22.07 18.43 21.99
C TYR A 384 -23.46 18.71 22.56
N GLU A 385 -24.47 17.96 22.10
CA GLU A 385 -25.85 18.10 22.55
C GLU A 385 -26.55 16.74 22.55
N SER A 386 -27.36 16.47 23.56
CA SER A 386 -28.18 15.25 23.65
C SER A 386 -27.38 13.95 23.44
N ASN A 387 -26.17 13.88 24.02
CA ASN A 387 -25.22 12.76 23.89
C ASN A 387 -24.70 12.49 22.48
N LYS A 388 -24.66 13.51 21.62
CA LYS A 388 -24.09 13.45 20.28
C LYS A 388 -23.25 14.68 19.99
N TYR A 389 -22.34 14.57 19.02
CA TYR A 389 -21.74 15.73 18.39
C TYR A 389 -22.55 16.11 17.15
N VAL A 390 -23.03 17.34 17.09
CA VAL A 390 -23.79 17.87 15.95
C VAL A 390 -22.89 18.82 15.17
N ALA A 391 -22.76 18.62 13.86
CA ALA A 391 -22.03 19.54 12.99
C ALA A 391 -22.69 20.93 13.00
N ILE A 392 -21.88 21.98 13.14
CA ILE A 392 -22.32 23.38 13.15
C ILE A 392 -21.43 24.24 12.25
N ARG A 393 -21.89 25.44 11.90
CA ARG A 393 -21.06 26.41 11.16
C ARG A 393 -20.06 27.09 12.07
N GLU A 394 -18.97 27.59 11.50
CA GLU A 394 -17.94 28.35 12.23
C GLU A 394 -18.51 29.57 12.96
N SER A 395 -19.49 30.26 12.36
CA SER A 395 -20.16 31.42 12.96
C SER A 395 -20.97 31.11 14.21
N GLU A 396 -21.25 29.83 14.47
CA GLU A 396 -22.00 29.35 15.64
C GLU A 396 -21.07 28.97 16.82
N VAL A 397 -19.75 29.02 16.61
CA VAL A 397 -18.75 28.77 17.65
C VAL A 397 -18.52 30.05 18.46
N PRO A 398 -18.78 30.05 19.78
CA PRO A 398 -18.57 31.24 20.59
C PRO A 398 -17.08 31.64 20.65
N ALA A 399 -16.78 32.91 20.44
CA ALA A 399 -15.40 33.41 20.35
C ALA A 399 -14.60 33.17 21.65
N GLU A 400 -15.27 33.18 22.80
CA GLU A 400 -14.66 32.90 24.10
C GLU A 400 -14.11 31.48 24.25
N THR A 401 -14.51 30.54 23.39
CA THR A 401 -13.97 29.18 23.38
C THR A 401 -12.53 29.12 22.88
N GLY A 402 -12.09 30.13 22.09
CA GLY A 402 -10.77 30.15 21.45
C GLY A 402 -10.55 29.08 20.38
N LEU A 403 -11.57 28.31 19.98
CA LEU A 403 -11.42 27.20 19.03
C LEU A 403 -10.96 27.65 17.64
N ASN A 404 -11.51 28.76 17.12
CA ASN A 404 -11.19 29.25 15.77
C ASN A 404 -9.70 29.62 15.63
N GLU A 405 -9.07 30.04 16.72
CA GLU A 405 -7.66 30.44 16.78
C GLU A 405 -6.70 29.25 16.85
N GLN A 406 -7.19 28.05 17.23
CA GLN A 406 -6.31 26.88 17.37
C GLN A 406 -5.73 26.43 16.03
N ARG A 407 -4.47 25.98 16.08
CA ARG A 407 -3.74 25.34 14.99
C ARG A 407 -3.32 23.94 15.41
N PHE A 408 -3.50 22.98 14.52
CA PHE A 408 -3.08 21.60 14.75
C PHE A 408 -1.57 21.49 14.64
N ARG A 409 -0.99 20.55 15.40
CA ARG A 409 0.44 20.28 15.33
C ARG A 409 0.80 19.72 13.96
N LEU A 410 1.85 20.27 13.37
CA LEU A 410 2.45 19.74 12.16
C LEU A 410 3.27 18.49 12.48
N ALA A 411 3.33 17.56 11.53
CA ALA A 411 4.20 16.41 11.58
C ALA A 411 5.64 16.84 11.34
N GLU A 412 6.54 16.32 12.16
CA GLU A 412 7.98 16.43 11.95
C GLU A 412 8.48 15.16 11.22
N PRO A 413 9.60 15.24 10.48
CA PRO A 413 10.24 14.05 9.93
C PRO A 413 10.50 13.01 11.02
N GLY A 414 10.04 11.78 10.77
CA GLY A 414 10.25 10.64 11.65
C GLY A 414 11.68 10.10 11.62
N ARG A 415 11.88 8.98 12.31
CA ARG A 415 13.17 8.28 12.33
C ARG A 415 13.51 7.69 10.96
N PRO A 416 14.79 7.44 10.64
CA PRO A 416 15.14 6.75 9.41
C PRO A 416 14.59 5.32 9.38
N TYR A 417 14.12 4.87 8.22
CA TYR A 417 13.96 3.45 7.95
C TYR A 417 15.32 2.85 7.65
N THR A 418 15.71 1.78 8.34
CA THR A 418 17.04 1.17 8.19
C THR A 418 16.96 -0.35 8.02
N SER A 419 17.75 -0.90 7.11
CA SER A 419 17.88 -2.34 6.97
C SER A 419 19.26 -2.83 7.44
N ASN A 420 19.29 -4.00 8.07
CA ASN A 420 20.54 -4.66 8.42
C ASN A 420 21.18 -5.40 7.23
N TRP A 421 20.50 -5.44 6.07
CA TRP A 421 20.98 -6.04 4.83
C TRP A 421 22.30 -5.43 4.35
N VAL A 422 22.52 -4.15 4.66
CA VAL A 422 23.73 -3.40 4.31
C VAL A 422 24.89 -3.69 5.28
N LYS A 423 24.63 -4.17 6.50
CA LYS A 423 25.65 -4.48 7.52
C LYS A 423 26.36 -5.82 7.29
N ILE A 424 25.95 -6.60 6.29
CA ILE A 424 26.64 -7.82 5.82
C ILE A 424 27.87 -7.45 4.96
N ASN A 425 28.32 -6.20 5.05
CA ASN A 425 29.40 -5.63 4.26
C ASN A 425 30.54 -5.09 5.14
N PRO A 426 31.61 -5.88 5.33
CA PRO A 426 32.94 -5.33 5.44
C PRO A 426 33.81 -5.87 4.29
N SER A 427 33.94 -5.10 3.22
CA SER A 427 35.23 -4.52 2.82
C SER A 427 35.15 -3.83 1.47
N VAL A 428 35.41 -2.51 1.49
CA VAL A 428 35.70 -1.68 0.31
C VAL A 428 37.16 -1.83 -0.14
N ASN A 429 37.94 -2.74 0.46
CA ASN A 429 39.37 -2.91 0.17
C ASN A 429 39.66 -4.25 -0.51
N ALA A 430 39.19 -4.43 -1.75
CA ALA A 430 39.92 -5.27 -2.68
C ALA A 430 40.98 -4.39 -3.37
N GLN A 431 42.12 -4.16 -2.71
CA GLN A 431 43.29 -3.67 -3.43
C GLN A 431 43.75 -4.76 -4.41
N PRO A 432 44.14 -4.41 -5.64
CA PRO A 432 44.76 -5.36 -6.56
C PRO A 432 46.08 -5.82 -5.93
N ARG A 433 46.24 -7.14 -5.75
CA ARG A 433 47.52 -7.71 -5.33
C ARG A 433 48.58 -7.45 -6.42
N PRO A 434 49.80 -6.98 -6.07
CA PRO A 434 50.89 -6.90 -7.02
C PRO A 434 51.26 -8.30 -7.54
N GLU A 435 51.58 -8.38 -8.82
CA GLU A 435 52.16 -9.55 -9.44
C GLU A 435 53.50 -9.89 -8.79
N ASP A 436 53.67 -11.13 -8.31
CA ASP A 436 54.99 -11.68 -7.98
C ASP A 436 55.24 -12.96 -8.78
N HIS A 437 55.96 -12.74 -9.88
CA HIS A 437 57.08 -13.50 -10.42
C HIS A 437 57.21 -15.03 -10.21
N LEU A 438 57.16 -15.71 -11.37
CA LEU A 438 57.93 -16.89 -11.82
C LEU A 438 57.79 -18.25 -11.10
N SER A 439 57.25 -19.23 -11.83
CA SER A 439 57.99 -20.43 -12.25
C SER A 439 57.25 -21.18 -13.37
N LYS A 440 58.01 -21.84 -14.24
CA LYS A 440 57.69 -22.27 -15.61
C LYS A 440 56.93 -23.61 -15.70
N SER A 441 56.23 -23.75 -16.83
CA SER A 441 55.97 -24.95 -17.64
C SER A 441 54.65 -25.73 -17.48
N LYS A 442 53.74 -25.59 -18.46
CA LYS A 442 53.29 -26.61 -19.45
C LYS A 442 52.12 -26.08 -20.32
N PRO A 443 51.92 -26.61 -21.55
CA PRO A 443 51.15 -25.94 -22.60
C PRO A 443 49.64 -26.12 -22.50
N VAL A 444 48.94 -25.10 -23.00
CA VAL A 444 47.48 -24.94 -23.12
C VAL A 444 46.86 -26.04 -23.99
N LYS A 445 45.76 -26.63 -23.50
CA LYS A 445 44.68 -27.19 -24.33
C LYS A 445 43.32 -27.04 -23.63
N GLU A 446 42.35 -26.56 -24.44
CA GLU A 446 40.88 -26.64 -24.31
C GLU A 446 40.13 -25.61 -23.44
N PRO A 447 38.90 -25.23 -23.85
CA PRO A 447 38.26 -23.97 -23.49
C PRO A 447 37.70 -24.00 -22.06
N ALA A 448 37.81 -22.87 -21.38
CA ALA A 448 37.36 -22.70 -20.00
C ALA A 448 35.89 -23.08 -19.83
N GLU A 449 35.68 -24.22 -19.18
CA GLU A 449 34.42 -24.61 -18.56
C GLU A 449 33.92 -23.49 -17.64
N CYS A 450 32.60 -23.27 -17.62
CA CYS A 450 31.92 -22.43 -16.65
C CYS A 450 32.39 -22.78 -15.24
N LEU A 451 33.17 -21.89 -14.61
CA LEU A 451 33.53 -22.01 -13.21
C LEU A 451 32.26 -21.91 -12.36
N VAL A 452 31.80 -23.07 -11.89
CA VAL A 452 30.83 -23.21 -10.81
C VAL A 452 31.48 -22.61 -9.56
N VAL A 453 30.96 -21.48 -9.09
CA VAL A 453 31.40 -20.88 -7.83
C VAL A 453 30.95 -21.80 -6.69
N ASP A 454 31.90 -22.33 -5.92
CA ASP A 454 31.66 -23.14 -4.74
C ASP A 454 31.19 -22.23 -3.58
N TYR A 455 29.92 -22.37 -3.18
CA TYR A 455 29.28 -21.61 -2.10
C TYR A 455 29.40 -22.36 -0.76
N SER A 456 30.61 -22.69 -0.34
CA SER A 456 30.88 -23.55 0.83
C SER A 456 30.92 -22.84 2.20
N TYR A 457 30.38 -21.62 2.35
CA TYR A 457 30.15 -20.96 3.66
C TYR A 457 28.66 -20.87 4.03
N PRO A 458 28.26 -21.09 5.30
CA PRO A 458 26.85 -21.07 5.73
C PRO A 458 26.14 -19.70 5.67
N ASP A 459 26.86 -18.58 5.47
CA ASP A 459 26.31 -17.24 5.64
C ASP A 459 26.72 -16.26 4.52
N VAL A 460 26.39 -16.54 3.26
CA VAL A 460 26.50 -15.53 2.20
C VAL A 460 25.15 -15.28 1.58
N GLN A 461 24.40 -14.34 2.17
CA GLN A 461 23.21 -13.81 1.52
C GLN A 461 23.57 -13.26 0.13
N PRO A 462 22.71 -13.45 -0.88
CA PRO A 462 22.93 -12.90 -2.22
C PRO A 462 23.26 -11.40 -2.18
N ARG A 463 24.29 -11.00 -2.94
CA ARG A 463 24.85 -9.64 -2.91
C ARG A 463 24.18 -8.75 -3.96
N PRO A 464 24.04 -7.44 -3.69
CA PRO A 464 23.66 -6.50 -4.72
C PRO A 464 24.71 -6.49 -5.84
N LYS A 465 24.23 -6.30 -7.08
CA LYS A 465 25.07 -6.19 -8.27
C LYS A 465 25.67 -4.79 -8.45
N ALA A 466 24.96 -3.75 -8.01
CA ALA A 466 25.42 -2.36 -8.06
C ALA A 466 24.81 -1.50 -6.94
N GLY A 467 25.51 -0.43 -6.55
CA GLY A 467 25.08 0.55 -5.54
C GLY A 467 26.16 0.81 -4.49
N PRO A 468 25.87 1.66 -3.48
CA PRO A 468 24.60 2.34 -3.25
C PRO A 468 24.33 3.44 -4.28
N PHE A 469 23.05 3.66 -4.57
CA PHE A 469 22.52 4.83 -5.27
C PHE A 469 21.63 5.63 -4.32
N LYS A 470 21.46 6.93 -4.58
CA LYS A 470 20.64 7.81 -3.76
C LYS A 470 19.73 8.69 -4.62
N VAL A 471 18.49 8.88 -4.17
CA VAL A 471 17.54 9.86 -4.75
C VAL A 471 16.86 10.65 -3.64
N ARG A 472 16.53 11.91 -3.91
CA ARG A 472 15.73 12.75 -3.02
C ARG A 472 14.29 12.76 -3.54
N LEU A 473 13.35 12.39 -2.69
CA LEU A 473 11.93 12.35 -3.03
C LEU A 473 11.24 13.69 -2.77
N ALA A 474 10.05 13.87 -3.35
CA ALA A 474 9.17 15.03 -3.18
C ALA A 474 8.79 15.27 -1.71
N ASP A 475 8.82 14.23 -0.88
CA ASP A 475 8.54 14.32 0.55
C ASP A 475 9.71 14.85 1.40
N GLY A 476 10.82 15.22 0.75
CA GLY A 476 12.02 15.72 1.42
C GLY A 476 12.91 14.63 2.03
N SER A 477 12.57 13.35 1.85
CA SER A 477 13.42 12.23 2.27
C SER A 477 14.51 11.91 1.23
N LEU A 478 15.58 11.28 1.70
CA LEU A 478 16.67 10.70 0.93
C LEU A 478 16.55 9.18 0.98
N VAL A 479 16.38 8.55 -0.19
CA VAL A 479 16.30 7.11 -0.33
C VAL A 479 17.63 6.57 -0.82
N THR A 480 18.16 5.55 -0.15
CA THR A 480 19.33 4.78 -0.60
C THR A 480 18.88 3.39 -1.05
N TYR A 481 19.35 2.97 -2.23
CA TYR A 481 18.95 1.69 -2.84
C TYR A 481 20.12 1.02 -3.58
N TYR A 482 19.95 -0.26 -3.87
CA TYR A 482 20.91 -1.10 -4.59
C TYR A 482 20.20 -1.90 -5.68
N TRP A 483 20.91 -2.30 -6.72
CA TRP A 483 20.39 -3.20 -7.74
C TRP A 483 20.70 -4.64 -7.40
N TYR A 484 19.68 -5.48 -7.38
CA TYR A 484 19.80 -6.91 -7.20
C TYR A 484 19.38 -7.63 -8.47
N ARG A 485 20.02 -8.77 -8.76
CA ARG A 485 19.40 -9.75 -9.66
C ARG A 485 18.06 -10.13 -9.02
N PHE A 486 17.01 -10.26 -9.82
CA PHE A 486 15.66 -10.40 -9.30
C PHE A 486 15.53 -11.52 -8.26
N ILE A 487 16.09 -12.71 -8.52
CA ILE A 487 16.02 -13.86 -7.60
C ILE A 487 16.92 -13.72 -6.36
N ASP A 488 17.83 -12.75 -6.35
CA ASP A 488 18.79 -12.47 -5.29
C ASP A 488 18.32 -11.34 -4.35
N GLN A 489 17.17 -10.72 -4.63
CA GLN A 489 16.61 -9.69 -3.75
C GLN A 489 16.25 -10.26 -2.37
N PRO A 490 16.22 -9.43 -1.31
CA PRO A 490 15.99 -9.89 0.06
C PRO A 490 14.76 -10.79 0.25
N ALA A 491 13.67 -10.52 -0.47
CA ALA A 491 12.42 -11.27 -0.37
C ALA A 491 12.57 -12.78 -0.60
N PHE A 492 13.62 -13.22 -1.31
CA PHE A 492 13.87 -14.64 -1.58
C PHE A 492 14.93 -15.28 -0.67
N TRP A 493 15.57 -14.54 0.24
CA TRP A 493 16.71 -15.05 1.00
C TRP A 493 16.36 -16.29 1.82
N GLN A 494 15.25 -16.27 2.56
CA GLN A 494 14.75 -17.44 3.29
C GLN A 494 14.62 -18.69 2.40
N TYR A 495 14.27 -18.54 1.12
CA TYR A 495 14.12 -19.65 0.17
C TYR A 495 15.42 -20.05 -0.54
N THR A 496 16.53 -19.38 -0.27
CA THR A 496 17.83 -19.64 -0.92
C THR A 496 18.85 -20.28 0.02
N ARG A 497 18.59 -20.32 1.33
CA ARG A 497 19.53 -20.82 2.34
C ARG A 497 19.80 -22.31 2.18
N ARG A 498 21.07 -22.68 2.15
CA ARG A 498 21.49 -24.08 2.04
C ARG A 498 21.11 -24.84 3.32
N GLY A 499 20.48 -26.00 3.17
CA GLY A 499 20.08 -26.86 4.30
C GLY A 499 18.73 -26.50 4.93
N ASP A 500 18.07 -25.42 4.49
CA ASP A 500 16.65 -25.24 4.78
C ASP A 500 15.86 -26.30 4.01
N PRO A 501 15.05 -27.15 4.66
CA PRO A 501 14.21 -28.13 3.98
C PRO A 501 13.18 -27.50 3.02
N ASN A 502 12.97 -26.17 3.10
CA ASN A 502 12.08 -25.40 2.24
C ASN A 502 12.83 -24.51 1.24
N ALA A 503 14.14 -24.69 1.12
CA ALA A 503 14.91 -23.99 0.11
C ALA A 503 14.38 -24.35 -1.28
N TRP A 504 14.17 -23.33 -2.10
CA TRP A 504 13.77 -23.51 -3.48
C TRP A 504 14.89 -24.20 -4.26
N SER A 505 14.50 -25.14 -5.12
CA SER A 505 15.43 -25.81 -6.03
C SER A 505 16.11 -24.80 -6.95
N ALA A 506 17.32 -25.12 -7.40
CA ALA A 506 18.05 -24.30 -8.37
C ALA A 506 17.22 -24.09 -9.66
N GLU A 507 16.45 -25.11 -10.06
CA GLU A 507 15.56 -25.06 -11.22
C GLU A 507 14.40 -24.07 -11.01
N LYS A 508 13.71 -24.11 -9.86
CA LYS A 508 12.61 -23.17 -9.53
C LYS A 508 13.10 -21.72 -9.60
N LYS A 509 14.26 -21.45 -9.01
CA LYS A 509 14.91 -20.14 -9.02
C LYS A 509 15.27 -19.67 -10.43
N ALA A 510 15.87 -20.54 -11.24
CA ALA A 510 16.24 -20.24 -12.61
C ALA A 510 15.02 -19.96 -13.50
N LYS A 511 13.93 -20.74 -13.35
CA LYS A 511 12.68 -20.52 -14.09
C LYS A 511 12.05 -19.18 -13.76
N LEU A 512 11.98 -18.81 -12.48
CA LEU A 512 11.43 -17.52 -12.06
C LEU A 512 12.26 -16.35 -12.60
N GLN A 513 13.59 -16.44 -12.47
CA GLN A 513 14.49 -15.42 -13.02
C GLN A 513 14.30 -15.25 -14.54
N ALA A 514 14.26 -16.34 -15.30
CA ALA A 514 14.06 -16.30 -16.75
C ALA A 514 12.68 -15.73 -17.14
N LEU A 515 11.64 -16.00 -16.34
CA LEU A 515 10.32 -15.39 -16.53
C LEU A 515 10.38 -13.88 -16.35
N VAL A 516 11.03 -13.39 -15.29
CA VAL A 516 11.18 -11.96 -15.04
C VAL A 516 12.01 -11.27 -16.11
N GLU A 517 13.05 -11.91 -16.64
CA GLU A 517 13.81 -11.38 -17.78
C GLU A 517 12.92 -11.20 -19.02
N LYS A 518 12.03 -12.15 -19.30
CA LYS A 518 11.02 -12.01 -20.36
C LYS A 518 10.09 -10.83 -20.08
N MET A 519 9.63 -10.66 -18.84
CA MET A 519 8.77 -9.54 -18.44
C MET A 519 9.47 -8.19 -18.58
N HIS A 520 10.69 -8.01 -18.08
CA HIS A 520 11.41 -6.73 -18.20
C HIS A 520 11.68 -6.34 -19.66
N THR A 521 11.84 -7.34 -20.53
CA THR A 521 11.99 -7.12 -21.97
C THR A 521 10.67 -6.75 -22.63
N ALA A 522 9.61 -7.47 -22.29
CA ALA A 522 8.34 -7.41 -23.00
C ALA A 522 7.35 -6.39 -22.43
N TRP A 523 7.41 -6.06 -21.14
CA TRP A 523 6.42 -5.27 -20.41
C TRP A 523 7.04 -3.93 -20.00
N THR A 524 7.00 -2.96 -20.91
CA THR A 524 7.54 -1.60 -20.71
C THR A 524 6.58 -0.70 -19.94
N ILE A 525 7.07 0.39 -19.36
CA ILE A 525 6.29 1.27 -18.47
C ILE A 525 5.38 2.29 -19.19
N ASP A 526 5.50 2.36 -20.51
CA ASP A 526 4.94 3.39 -21.40
C ASP A 526 3.78 2.87 -22.27
N ARG A 527 3.15 1.76 -21.84
CA ARG A 527 2.00 1.15 -22.51
C ARG A 527 0.82 0.97 -21.56
N ASP A 528 -0.35 0.70 -22.13
CA ASP A 528 -1.56 0.45 -21.35
C ASP A 528 -1.72 -1.04 -21.01
N TYR A 529 -1.71 -1.36 -19.72
CA TYR A 529 -2.05 -2.69 -19.19
C TYR A 529 -3.53 -2.79 -18.80
N MET A 530 -4.08 -1.67 -18.33
CA MET A 530 -5.48 -1.50 -17.94
C MET A 530 -6.10 -0.44 -18.86
N ALA A 531 -7.42 -0.50 -19.05
CA ALA A 531 -8.12 0.59 -19.74
C ALA A 531 -7.91 1.92 -18.98
N PRO A 532 -7.79 3.06 -19.68
CA PRO A 532 -7.65 4.37 -19.03
C PRO A 532 -8.92 4.71 -18.22
N PRO A 533 -8.84 5.67 -17.27
CA PRO A 533 -10.02 6.13 -16.55
C PRO A 533 -11.04 6.72 -17.53
N ALA A 534 -12.33 6.47 -17.28
CA ALA A 534 -13.42 7.01 -18.10
C ALA A 534 -13.56 8.54 -17.95
N PHE A 535 -13.14 9.08 -16.80
CA PHE A 535 -13.20 10.49 -16.46
C PHE A 535 -11.88 11.00 -15.88
N GLY A 536 -11.55 12.26 -16.15
CA GLY A 536 -10.39 12.93 -15.57
C GLY A 536 -9.06 12.53 -16.22
N ARG A 537 -7.96 12.80 -15.52
CA ARG A 537 -6.59 12.54 -15.98
C ARG A 537 -5.87 11.65 -14.98
N LEU A 538 -4.87 10.91 -15.46
CA LEU A 538 -3.99 10.14 -14.60
C LEU A 538 -3.07 11.05 -13.78
N VAL A 539 -2.88 10.71 -12.51
CA VAL A 539 -1.87 11.35 -11.65
C VAL A 539 -0.47 10.96 -12.12
N LYS A 540 0.54 11.77 -11.79
CA LYS A 540 1.95 11.43 -11.99
C LYS A 540 2.58 11.00 -10.67
N LEU A 541 3.33 9.92 -10.72
CA LEU A 541 4.23 9.55 -9.62
C LEU A 541 5.37 10.57 -9.53
N ASP A 542 5.95 10.71 -8.34
CA ASP A 542 7.18 11.49 -8.15
C ASP A 542 8.27 11.01 -9.14
N PRO A 543 8.77 11.88 -10.04
CA PRO A 543 9.80 11.50 -11.01
C PRO A 543 11.06 10.92 -10.39
N ALA A 544 11.39 11.27 -9.13
CA ALA A 544 12.55 10.72 -8.42
C ALA A 544 12.43 9.22 -8.11
N LEU A 545 11.21 8.67 -8.11
CA LEU A 545 10.97 7.23 -7.98
C LEU A 545 11.24 6.47 -9.28
N LEU A 546 11.25 7.15 -10.43
CA LEU A 546 11.46 6.54 -11.73
C LEU A 546 12.95 6.46 -12.04
N VAL A 547 13.53 5.27 -11.90
CA VAL A 547 14.97 5.05 -12.04
C VAL A 547 15.33 4.41 -13.37
N THR A 548 16.51 4.78 -13.88
CA THR A 548 17.10 4.13 -15.06
C THR A 548 18.02 3.00 -14.59
N PRO A 549 17.84 1.76 -15.09
CA PRO A 549 18.77 0.67 -14.83
C PRO A 549 20.20 1.02 -15.26
N PRO A 550 21.24 0.71 -14.46
CA PRO A 550 22.62 0.80 -14.90
C PRO A 550 22.90 -0.08 -16.12
N PRO A 551 23.92 0.26 -16.93
CA PRO A 551 24.30 -0.55 -18.08
C PRO A 551 24.49 -2.03 -17.73
N GLY A 552 23.80 -2.91 -18.46
CA GLY A 552 23.82 -4.36 -18.26
C GLY A 552 22.87 -4.89 -17.18
N LEU A 553 22.11 -4.01 -16.51
CA LEU A 553 21.10 -4.37 -15.50
C LEU A 553 19.66 -4.06 -15.97
N GLU A 554 19.46 -3.80 -17.26
CA GLU A 554 18.16 -3.44 -17.83
C GLU A 554 17.14 -4.57 -17.74
N VAL A 555 17.58 -5.83 -17.72
CA VAL A 555 16.72 -7.03 -17.78
C VAL A 555 17.09 -7.99 -16.65
N GLY A 556 16.10 -8.45 -15.88
CA GLY A 556 16.31 -9.41 -14.79
C GLY A 556 16.86 -8.85 -13.48
N TYR A 557 16.94 -7.51 -13.32
CA TYR A 557 17.39 -6.84 -12.09
C TYR A 557 16.35 -5.84 -11.59
N VAL A 558 16.33 -5.60 -10.27
CA VAL A 558 15.39 -4.68 -9.61
C VAL A 558 16.11 -3.78 -8.60
N PRO A 559 15.66 -2.52 -8.42
CA PRO A 559 16.22 -1.60 -7.44
C PRO A 559 15.54 -1.76 -6.07
N ILE A 560 16.28 -2.21 -5.05
CA ILE A 560 15.77 -2.45 -3.69
C ILE A 560 16.19 -1.33 -2.74
N VAL A 561 15.22 -0.69 -2.11
CA VAL A 561 15.43 0.34 -1.09
C VAL A 561 15.89 -0.28 0.22
N VAL A 562 16.95 0.27 0.81
CA VAL A 562 17.56 -0.26 2.04
C VAL A 562 17.63 0.78 3.18
N LEU A 563 17.46 2.06 2.84
CA LEU A 563 17.44 3.16 3.80
C LEU A 563 16.57 4.29 3.25
N GLN A 564 15.76 4.90 4.10
CA GLN A 564 15.08 6.16 3.83
C GLN A 564 15.18 7.05 5.05
N GLU A 565 15.74 8.24 4.88
CA GLU A 565 16.02 9.18 5.98
C GLU A 565 15.61 10.60 5.61
N ALA A 566 15.46 11.49 6.58
CA ALA A 566 15.28 12.91 6.29
C ALA A 566 16.51 13.42 5.53
N ALA A 567 16.30 14.07 4.37
CA ALA A 567 17.41 14.54 3.60
C ALA A 567 18.08 15.74 4.30
N GLN A 568 19.41 15.70 4.44
CA GLN A 568 20.15 16.82 5.01
C GLN A 568 19.92 18.09 4.17
N LYS A 569 19.74 19.21 4.88
CA LYS A 569 19.53 20.54 4.30
C LYS A 569 20.82 21.09 3.68
#